data_AF-A0A1I7G2Q8-F1
#
_entry.id   AF-A0A1I7G2Q8-F1
#
_cell.length_a   1.000
_cell.length_b   1.000
_cell.length_c   1.000
_cell.angle_alpha   90.00
_cell.angle_beta   90.00
_cell.angle_gamma   90.00
#
_symmetry.space_group_name_H-M   'P 1'
#
loop_
_entity.id
_entity.type
_entity.pdbx_description
1 polymer ?
#
loop_
_entity_poly.entity_id
_entity_poly.type
_entity_poly.pdbx_seq_one_letter_code
_entity_poly.pdbx_strand_id
1 'polypeptide(L)'
;MSDSELIVTIGAKDNTSTVIRKVNNELKYLDKEYELARKSSKNFETSQEGIKKKLETLSSKYEANRIKLDAYKKKLIEVQENLTKEKEKLEQLKIAQGDNAKAIEKTEANISKYNSQLHNTQNSIKLTEAEMRNLNSEINNTSLSLANFKVNQFKESMEQVGQKVQAAGEKIKDFGNGLSSAGTGLMKLSSPINALSLYSTKTAVDFEQAMADLQATSGATGDNFEALRLKAEELGRDTCKSANDSAAAMKYLALAGYDNKQILESTEPILKASVAWGADMATSADLATDSMSSLGLTTDQLTHYLDVCSQAQRSSNTSATQMMEAYIGCGGTLRALNIPLEESATILGRLADQGKKGSEAGVSLNSVLVNLTGGSSKAKGAMDELGVSAWDSQGNFIGLTNTLKILKERLAACTQEQRTNFESAIGGKTQLDTLNMLLNGLGSQYDTLSDKINNCSGVTEEMYDIMNNTAQGNIEKLKSKLEALGIQLGEKLIPKVNNLIDKLRNLIE
;
A
#
# COMPACT_ATOMS: atom_id res chain seq x y z
N MET A 1 23.92 24.40 -3.49
CA MET A 1 22.70 23.65 -3.84
C MET A 1 22.47 22.74 -2.67
N SER A 2 21.32 22.86 -2.01
CA SER A 2 21.00 21.99 -0.87
C SER A 2 20.86 20.54 -1.35
N ASP A 3 21.17 19.55 -0.50
CA ASP A 3 21.02 18.11 -0.80
C ASP A 3 19.58 17.75 -1.23
N SER A 4 18.61 18.61 -0.87
CA SER A 4 17.19 18.51 -1.22
C SER A 4 16.87 18.95 -2.66
N GLU A 5 17.64 19.85 -3.26
CA GLU A 5 17.36 20.43 -4.57
C GLU A 5 17.81 19.55 -5.75
N LEU A 6 18.77 18.64 -5.54
CA LEU A 6 19.21 17.73 -6.60
C LEU A 6 18.25 16.55 -6.81
N ILE A 7 17.62 16.07 -5.72
CA ILE A 7 16.66 14.94 -5.73
C ILE A 7 15.38 15.31 -6.49
N VAL A 8 15.01 16.59 -6.51
CA VAL A 8 13.86 17.12 -7.25
C VAL A 8 14.20 17.45 -8.71
N THR A 9 15.48 17.65 -9.06
CA THR A 9 15.91 18.13 -10.38
C THR A 9 16.64 17.07 -11.21
N ILE A 10 16.17 15.81 -11.18
CA ILE A 10 16.50 14.82 -12.21
C ILE A 10 15.23 14.58 -13.03
N GLY A 11 14.89 15.59 -13.82
CA GLY A 11 13.69 15.60 -14.65
C GLY A 11 13.73 14.58 -15.78
N ALA A 12 12.53 14.23 -16.26
CA ALA A 12 12.15 13.24 -17.27
C ALA A 12 12.78 13.39 -18.68
N LYS A 13 13.90 14.12 -18.84
CA LYS A 13 14.62 14.36 -20.11
C LYS A 13 16.04 13.78 -20.18
N ASP A 14 16.61 13.29 -19.08
CA ASP A 14 17.97 12.72 -19.09
C ASP A 14 17.97 11.23 -19.49
N ASN A 15 18.96 10.82 -20.29
CA ASN A 15 19.15 9.41 -20.62
C ASN A 15 19.57 8.61 -19.37
N THR A 16 19.21 7.33 -19.33
CA THR A 16 19.39 6.44 -18.16
C THR A 16 20.85 6.37 -17.68
N SER A 17 21.81 6.49 -18.59
CA SER A 17 23.25 6.53 -18.27
C SER A 17 23.68 7.81 -17.54
N THR A 18 23.02 8.95 -17.80
CA THR A 18 23.29 10.23 -17.14
C THR A 18 22.78 10.22 -15.70
N VAL A 19 21.61 9.60 -15.46
CA VAL A 19 21.06 9.40 -14.11
C VAL A 19 22.02 8.57 -13.27
N ILE A 20 22.46 7.40 -13.77
CA ILE A 20 23.41 6.53 -13.07
C ILE A 20 24.73 7.27 -12.73
N ARG A 21 25.24 8.09 -13.64
CA ARG A 21 26.46 8.88 -13.41
C ARG A 21 26.28 9.94 -12.32
N LYS A 22 25.17 10.68 -12.35
CA LYS A 22 24.85 11.69 -11.32
C LYS A 22 24.73 11.03 -9.94
N VAL A 23 24.00 9.93 -9.85
CA VAL A 23 23.84 9.16 -8.60
C VAL A 23 25.16 8.60 -8.09
N ASN A 24 26.04 8.08 -8.96
CA ASN A 24 27.37 7.63 -8.53
C ASN A 24 28.25 8.76 -7.99
N ASN A 25 28.10 9.98 -8.52
CA ASN A 25 28.81 11.14 -7.99
C ASN A 25 28.25 11.55 -6.62
N GLU A 26 26.94 11.45 -6.44
CA GLU A 26 26.26 11.71 -5.17
C GLU A 26 26.71 10.72 -4.08
N LEU A 27 26.75 9.42 -4.40
CA LEU A 27 27.26 8.41 -3.47
C LEU A 27 28.70 8.70 -3.03
N LYS A 28 29.57 9.11 -3.97
CA LYS A 28 30.95 9.52 -3.66
C LYS A 28 31.01 10.78 -2.80
N TYR A 29 30.09 11.72 -3.02
CA TYR A 29 29.99 12.94 -2.21
C TYR A 29 29.58 12.60 -0.78
N LEU A 30 28.52 11.81 -0.61
CA LEU A 30 28.05 11.31 0.68
C LEU A 30 29.13 10.51 1.43
N ASP A 31 29.92 9.69 0.74
CA ASP A 31 31.08 9.00 1.32
C ASP A 31 32.12 10.00 1.85
N LYS A 32 32.45 11.01 1.05
CA LYS A 32 33.46 12.03 1.41
C LYS A 32 32.98 12.89 2.58
N GLU A 33 31.72 13.31 2.58
CA GLU A 33 31.13 14.11 3.64
C GLU A 33 31.09 13.34 4.96
N TYR A 34 30.68 12.06 4.90
CA TYR A 34 30.71 11.16 6.06
C TYR A 34 32.10 11.00 6.64
N GLU A 35 33.11 10.75 5.81
CA GLU A 35 34.49 10.57 6.27
C GLU A 35 35.09 11.86 6.85
N LEU A 36 34.72 13.03 6.32
CA LEU A 36 35.08 14.33 6.89
C LEU A 36 34.42 14.54 8.26
N ALA A 37 33.12 14.29 8.37
CA ALA A 37 32.37 14.38 9.63
C ALA A 37 32.94 13.43 10.69
N ARG A 38 33.21 12.18 10.30
CA ARG A 38 33.83 11.16 11.15
C ARG A 38 35.21 11.55 11.65
N LYS A 39 36.09 12.09 10.80
CA LYS A 39 37.44 12.51 11.19
C LYS A 39 37.46 13.76 12.06
N SER A 40 36.45 14.62 11.92
CA SER A 40 36.35 15.87 12.69
C SER A 40 35.96 15.65 14.15
N SER A 41 35.46 14.46 14.52
CA SER A 41 35.00 14.15 15.88
C SER A 41 35.61 12.85 16.43
N LYS A 42 36.36 12.96 17.53
CA LYS A 42 37.04 11.81 18.19
C LYS A 42 36.08 10.70 18.66
N ASN A 43 34.81 11.01 18.90
CA ASN A 43 33.78 10.08 19.39
C ASN A 43 32.59 9.97 18.42
N PHE A 44 32.80 10.20 17.13
CA PHE A 44 31.72 10.22 16.14
C PHE A 44 30.88 8.93 16.14
N GLU A 45 31.53 7.76 16.15
CA GLU A 45 30.83 6.46 16.09
C GLU A 45 30.08 6.10 17.39
N THR A 46 30.33 6.80 18.49
CA THR A 46 29.79 6.48 19.82
C THR A 46 28.97 7.62 20.44
N SER A 47 29.00 8.81 19.85
CA SER A 47 28.20 9.97 20.26
C SER A 47 26.83 9.95 19.59
N GLN A 48 25.79 10.42 20.29
CA GLN A 48 24.44 10.51 19.74
C GLN A 48 24.38 11.30 18.42
N GLU A 49 25.12 12.41 18.36
CA GLU A 49 25.16 13.28 17.18
C GLU A 49 25.88 12.62 16.00
N GLY A 50 26.96 11.88 16.26
CA GLY A 50 27.63 11.12 15.21
C GLY A 50 26.86 9.87 14.77
N ILE A 51 26.16 9.18 15.67
CA ILE A 51 25.24 8.07 15.33
C ILE A 51 24.07 8.61 14.48
N LYS A 52 23.53 9.79 14.80
CA LYS A 52 22.46 10.43 14.01
C LYS A 52 22.97 10.82 12.61
N LYS A 53 24.13 11.48 12.52
CA LYS A 53 24.73 11.87 11.24
C LYS A 53 25.06 10.62 10.40
N LYS A 54 25.52 9.54 11.02
CA LYS A 54 25.71 8.23 10.38
C LYS A 54 24.41 7.68 9.81
N LEU A 55 23.33 7.72 10.58
CA LEU A 55 22.02 7.27 10.13
C LEU A 55 21.48 8.11 8.96
N GLU A 56 21.64 9.43 9.00
CA GLU A 56 21.28 10.36 7.91
C GLU A 56 22.07 10.05 6.63
N THR A 57 23.38 9.84 6.74
CA THR A 57 24.23 9.43 5.61
C THR A 57 23.80 8.07 5.05
N LEU A 58 23.60 7.07 5.89
CA LEU A 58 23.20 5.73 5.43
C LEU A 58 21.84 5.76 4.71
N SER A 59 20.89 6.53 5.24
CA SER A 59 19.58 6.72 4.62
C SER A 59 19.68 7.43 3.27
N SER A 60 20.52 8.47 3.17
CA SER A 60 20.76 9.18 1.91
C SER A 60 21.41 8.29 0.86
N LYS A 61 22.36 7.43 1.27
CA LYS A 61 22.97 6.41 0.38
C LYS A 61 21.96 5.35 -0.05
N TYR A 62 21.03 4.97 0.82
CA TYR A 62 19.96 4.03 0.48
C TYR A 62 19.03 4.60 -0.59
N GLU A 63 18.58 5.85 -0.41
CA GLU A 63 17.74 6.56 -1.39
C GLU A 63 18.44 6.76 -2.74
N ALA A 64 19.72 7.15 -2.72
CA ALA A 64 20.53 7.24 -3.93
C ALA A 64 20.62 5.88 -4.66
N ASN A 65 20.83 4.78 -3.93
CA ASN A 65 20.83 3.44 -4.54
C ASN A 65 19.46 2.98 -5.04
N ARG A 66 18.34 3.41 -4.43
CA ARG A 66 16.99 3.18 -4.97
C ARG A 66 16.83 3.83 -6.34
N ILE A 67 17.20 5.11 -6.47
CA ILE A 67 17.14 5.83 -7.74
C ILE A 67 18.06 5.16 -8.80
N LYS A 68 19.24 4.69 -8.39
CA LYS A 68 20.16 3.94 -9.24
C LYS A 68 19.54 2.63 -9.74
N LEU A 69 18.84 1.91 -8.87
CA LEU A 69 18.16 0.65 -9.18
C LEU A 69 17.04 0.87 -10.19
N ASP A 70 16.23 1.92 -10.02
CA ASP A 70 15.16 2.26 -10.96
C ASP A 70 15.71 2.61 -12.34
N ALA A 71 16.82 3.35 -12.39
CA ALA A 71 17.53 3.61 -13.63
C ALA A 71 18.03 2.31 -14.29
N TYR A 72 18.62 1.37 -13.53
CA TYR A 72 19.04 0.09 -14.10
C TYR A 72 17.86 -0.76 -14.60
N LYS A 73 16.72 -0.76 -13.90
CA LYS A 73 15.51 -1.47 -14.34
C LYS A 73 14.96 -0.87 -15.65
N LYS A 74 14.94 0.46 -15.77
CA LYS A 74 14.57 1.14 -17.03
C LYS A 74 15.53 0.77 -18.17
N LYS A 75 16.84 0.77 -17.90
CA LYS A 75 17.86 0.34 -18.88
C LYS A 75 17.68 -1.12 -19.31
N LEU A 76 17.27 -2.00 -18.39
CA LEU A 76 17.02 -3.41 -18.69
C LEU A 76 15.91 -3.55 -19.73
N ILE A 77 14.81 -2.83 -19.55
CA ILE A 77 13.68 -2.79 -20.49
C ILE A 77 14.14 -2.27 -21.86
N GLU A 78 14.87 -1.14 -21.89
CA GLU A 78 15.41 -0.57 -23.14
C GLU A 78 16.31 -1.56 -23.90
N VAL A 79 17.17 -2.31 -23.19
CA VAL A 79 18.06 -3.31 -23.79
C VAL A 79 17.26 -4.53 -24.30
N GLN A 80 16.23 -4.96 -23.57
CA GLN A 80 15.35 -6.07 -23.98
C GLN A 80 14.58 -5.71 -25.25
N GLU A 81 13.99 -4.52 -25.33
CA GLU A 81 13.26 -4.06 -26.52
C GLU A 81 14.17 -3.99 -27.76
N ASN A 82 15.38 -3.44 -27.61
CA ASN A 82 16.33 -3.35 -28.71
C ASN A 82 16.85 -4.72 -29.15
N LEU A 83 17.04 -5.65 -28.21
CA LEU A 83 17.42 -7.02 -28.51
C LEU A 83 16.33 -7.74 -29.31
N THR A 84 15.06 -7.55 -28.95
CA THR A 84 13.92 -8.12 -29.70
C THR A 84 13.88 -7.57 -31.12
N LYS A 85 14.00 -6.25 -31.29
CA LYS A 85 14.02 -5.61 -32.63
C LYS A 85 15.15 -6.13 -33.52
N GLU A 86 16.36 -6.30 -32.98
CA GLU A 86 17.46 -6.85 -33.79
C GLU A 86 17.28 -8.34 -34.09
N LYS A 87 16.65 -9.13 -33.22
CA LYS A 87 16.30 -10.53 -33.50
C LYS A 87 15.26 -10.65 -34.62
N GLU A 88 14.22 -9.82 -34.58
CA GLU A 88 13.20 -9.76 -35.64
C GLU A 88 13.82 -9.35 -36.99
N LYS A 89 14.71 -8.35 -36.96
CA LYS A 89 15.45 -7.91 -38.14
C LYS A 89 16.36 -9.01 -38.70
N LEU A 90 17.02 -9.78 -37.84
CA LEU A 90 17.84 -10.93 -38.25
C LEU A 90 16.99 -11.97 -38.98
N GLU A 91 15.80 -12.26 -38.49
CA GLU A 91 14.86 -13.22 -39.11
C GLU A 91 14.40 -12.73 -40.49
N GLN A 92 14.04 -11.45 -40.61
CA GLN A 92 13.67 -10.84 -41.90
C GLN A 92 14.81 -10.91 -42.92
N LEU A 93 16.05 -10.62 -42.50
CA LEU A 93 17.23 -10.68 -43.38
C LEU A 93 17.55 -12.09 -43.85
N LYS A 94 17.24 -13.12 -43.05
CA LYS A 94 17.44 -14.54 -43.40
C LYS A 94 16.42 -15.05 -44.42
N ILE A 95 15.19 -14.51 -44.41
CA ILE A 95 14.09 -14.94 -45.30
C ILE A 95 14.08 -14.16 -46.62
N ALA A 96 14.68 -12.96 -46.66
CA ALA A 96 14.71 -12.12 -47.86
C ALA A 96 15.54 -12.75 -49.00
N GLN A 97 15.00 -12.70 -50.22
CA GLN A 97 15.70 -13.15 -51.44
C GLN A 97 16.76 -12.11 -51.84
N GLY A 98 18.04 -12.35 -51.51
CA GLY A 98 19.19 -11.49 -51.86
C GLY A 98 20.48 -11.82 -51.09
N ASP A 99 21.62 -11.26 -51.49
CA ASP A 99 22.89 -11.41 -50.73
C ASP A 99 22.92 -10.43 -49.54
N ASN A 100 22.54 -10.93 -48.36
CA ASN A 100 22.46 -10.17 -47.11
C ASN A 100 23.61 -10.46 -46.13
N ALA A 101 24.68 -11.15 -46.55
CA ALA A 101 25.68 -11.69 -45.63
C ALA A 101 26.28 -10.63 -44.67
N LYS A 102 26.66 -9.46 -45.18
CA LYS A 102 27.22 -8.36 -44.36
C LYS A 102 26.18 -7.74 -43.41
N ALA A 103 24.91 -7.69 -43.81
CA ALA A 103 23.84 -7.15 -42.98
C ALA A 103 23.48 -8.12 -41.83
N ILE A 104 23.51 -9.42 -42.11
CA ILE A 104 23.36 -10.50 -41.12
C ILE A 104 24.50 -10.41 -40.09
N GLU A 105 25.76 -10.38 -40.54
CA GLU A 105 26.94 -10.28 -39.65
C GLU A 105 26.86 -9.05 -38.71
N LYS A 106 26.48 -7.89 -39.26
CA LYS A 106 26.30 -6.66 -38.46
C LYS A 106 25.16 -6.80 -37.43
N THR A 107 24.07 -7.46 -37.80
CA THR A 107 22.90 -7.66 -36.91
C THR A 107 23.23 -8.67 -35.81
N GLU A 108 23.96 -9.74 -36.12
CA GLU A 108 24.46 -10.71 -35.13
C GLU A 108 25.45 -10.06 -34.14
N ALA A 109 26.34 -9.19 -34.63
CA ALA A 109 27.23 -8.40 -33.78
C ALA A 109 26.45 -7.47 -32.82
N ASN A 110 25.38 -6.82 -33.31
CA ASN A 110 24.49 -6.01 -32.47
C ASN A 110 23.75 -6.84 -31.41
N ILE A 111 23.25 -8.03 -31.76
CA ILE A 111 22.60 -8.96 -30.83
C ILE A 111 23.58 -9.39 -29.74
N SER A 112 24.82 -9.75 -30.12
CA SER A 112 25.87 -10.10 -29.15
C SER A 112 26.18 -8.94 -28.19
N LYS A 113 26.24 -7.71 -28.71
CA LYS A 113 26.39 -6.49 -27.91
C LYS A 113 25.22 -6.28 -26.93
N TYR A 114 23.96 -6.42 -27.39
CA TYR A 114 22.80 -6.26 -26.53
C TYR A 114 22.69 -7.38 -25.47
N ASN A 115 23.04 -8.63 -25.80
CA ASN A 115 23.14 -9.71 -24.82
C ASN A 115 24.18 -9.41 -23.73
N SER A 116 25.34 -8.88 -24.12
CA SER A 116 26.38 -8.45 -23.17
C SER A 116 25.89 -7.30 -22.28
N GLN A 117 25.19 -6.33 -22.85
CA GLN A 117 24.58 -5.23 -22.10
C GLN A 117 23.47 -5.70 -21.14
N LEU A 118 22.68 -6.69 -21.54
CA LEU A 118 21.64 -7.30 -20.72
C LEU A 118 22.26 -7.99 -19.50
N HIS A 119 23.27 -8.82 -19.73
CA HIS A 119 24.00 -9.49 -18.64
C HIS A 119 24.64 -8.49 -17.66
N ASN A 120 25.32 -7.46 -18.19
CA ASN A 120 25.95 -6.43 -17.37
C ASN A 120 24.93 -5.60 -16.58
N THR A 121 23.76 -5.31 -17.16
CA THR A 121 22.68 -4.56 -16.49
C THR A 121 22.04 -5.41 -15.39
N GLN A 122 21.79 -6.70 -15.64
CA GLN A 122 21.31 -7.64 -14.62
C GLN A 122 22.28 -7.79 -13.46
N ASN A 123 23.59 -7.87 -13.73
CA ASN A 123 24.61 -7.91 -12.67
C ASN A 123 24.64 -6.60 -11.88
N SER A 124 24.50 -5.46 -12.54
CA SER A 124 24.44 -4.15 -11.86
C SER A 124 23.23 -4.04 -10.93
N ILE A 125 22.06 -4.55 -11.36
CA ILE A 125 20.85 -4.65 -10.52
C ILE A 125 21.13 -5.49 -9.26
N LYS A 126 21.66 -6.72 -9.44
CA LYS A 126 21.98 -7.62 -8.32
C LYS A 126 22.95 -6.99 -7.32
N LEU A 127 23.97 -6.29 -7.80
CA LEU A 127 24.95 -5.61 -6.96
C LEU A 127 24.30 -4.45 -6.19
N THR A 128 23.50 -3.61 -6.85
CA THR A 128 22.79 -2.50 -6.18
C THR A 128 21.77 -3.02 -5.16
N GLU A 129 21.06 -4.12 -5.43
CA GLU A 129 20.17 -4.76 -4.46
C GLU A 129 20.92 -5.35 -3.25
N ALA A 130 22.12 -5.90 -3.46
CA ALA A 130 22.98 -6.36 -2.37
C ALA A 130 23.51 -5.19 -1.52
N GLU A 131 23.94 -4.09 -2.16
CA GLU A 131 24.36 -2.86 -1.48
C GLU A 131 23.21 -2.27 -0.64
N MET A 132 21.99 -2.22 -1.18
CA MET A 132 20.81 -1.76 -0.44
C MET A 132 20.46 -2.66 0.74
N ARG A 133 20.59 -3.99 0.62
CA ARG A 133 20.41 -4.92 1.75
C ARG A 133 21.43 -4.68 2.86
N ASN A 134 22.69 -4.44 2.50
CA ASN A 134 23.75 -4.14 3.46
C ASN A 134 23.51 -2.79 4.15
N LEU A 135 23.17 -1.75 3.38
CA LEU A 135 22.79 -0.44 3.92
C LEU A 135 21.61 -0.55 4.89
N ASN A 136 20.60 -1.34 4.55
CA ASN A 136 19.45 -1.58 5.42
C ASN A 136 19.85 -2.27 6.73
N SER A 137 20.75 -3.26 6.66
CA SER A 137 21.31 -3.93 7.85
C SER A 137 22.10 -2.96 8.74
N GLU A 138 22.91 -2.08 8.14
CA GLU A 138 23.68 -1.06 8.87
C GLU A 138 22.78 0.03 9.46
N ILE A 139 21.73 0.45 8.75
CA ILE A 139 20.68 1.36 9.25
C ILE A 139 20.02 0.74 10.47
N ASN A 140 19.66 -0.54 10.42
CA ASN A 140 19.06 -1.24 11.54
C ASN A 140 20.00 -1.32 12.75
N ASN A 141 21.26 -1.72 12.55
CA ASN A 141 22.25 -1.80 13.63
C ASN A 141 22.60 -0.43 14.23
N THR A 142 22.66 0.62 13.40
CA THR A 142 22.91 2.00 13.85
C THR A 142 21.69 2.57 14.59
N SER A 143 20.48 2.20 14.15
CA SER A 143 19.22 2.57 14.81
C SER A 143 19.06 1.89 16.18
N LEU A 144 19.49 0.62 16.31
CA LEU A 144 19.55 -0.08 17.60
C LEU A 144 20.54 0.58 18.57
N SER A 145 21.70 1.02 18.08
CA SER A 145 22.67 1.79 18.88
C SER A 145 22.09 3.13 19.34
N LEU A 146 21.32 3.82 18.49
CA LEU A 146 20.60 5.05 18.85
C LEU A 146 19.47 4.80 19.87
N ALA A 147 18.77 3.66 19.77
CA ALA A 147 17.74 3.25 20.71
C ALA A 147 18.33 2.95 22.10
N ASN A 148 19.48 2.27 22.16
CA ASN A 148 20.19 2.00 23.42
C ASN A 148 20.69 3.30 24.11
N PHE A 149 21.06 4.32 23.35
CA PHE A 149 21.40 5.65 23.89
C PHE A 149 20.18 6.34 24.53
N LYS A 150 18.99 6.18 23.93
CA LYS A 150 17.73 6.75 24.43
C LYS A 150 17.18 6.03 25.67
N VAL A 151 17.39 4.72 25.83
CA VAL A 151 16.90 3.96 27.00
C VAL A 151 17.67 4.33 28.28
N ASN A 152 19.00 4.48 28.20
CA ASN A 152 19.81 4.88 29.35
C ASN A 152 19.61 6.36 29.72
N GLN A 153 19.47 7.24 28.72
CA GLN A 153 19.08 8.64 28.97
C GLN A 153 17.64 8.78 29.49
N PHE A 154 16.70 7.93 29.09
CA PHE A 154 15.32 7.97 29.58
C PHE A 154 15.24 7.64 31.08
N LYS A 155 16.07 6.72 31.57
CA LYS A 155 16.16 6.37 32.98
C LYS A 155 16.71 7.51 33.84
N GLU A 156 17.78 8.17 33.39
CA GLU A 156 18.37 9.35 34.06
C GLU A 156 17.52 10.62 33.89
N SER A 157 16.84 10.76 32.75
CA SER A 157 15.95 11.89 32.46
C SER A 157 14.63 11.78 33.21
N MET A 158 14.09 10.58 33.48
CA MET A 158 12.86 10.43 34.28
C MET A 158 13.06 10.80 35.75
N GLU A 159 14.23 10.52 36.34
CA GLU A 159 14.58 11.01 37.68
C GLU A 159 14.74 12.54 37.71
N GLN A 160 15.31 13.14 36.65
CA GLN A 160 15.46 14.60 36.54
C GLN A 160 14.18 15.33 36.11
N VAL A 161 13.31 14.70 35.33
CA VAL A 161 12.00 15.23 34.88
C VAL A 161 11.03 15.25 36.06
N GLY A 162 11.04 14.23 36.95
CA GLY A 162 10.29 14.29 38.20
C GLY A 162 10.66 15.52 39.05
N GLN A 163 11.95 15.86 39.12
CA GLN A 163 12.44 17.03 39.86
C GLN A 163 12.23 18.37 39.12
N LYS A 164 12.30 18.38 37.78
CA LYS A 164 12.14 19.59 36.95
C LYS A 164 10.69 19.93 36.63
N VAL A 165 9.77 18.97 36.64
CA VAL A 165 8.32 19.21 36.50
C VAL A 165 7.76 19.92 37.73
N GLN A 166 8.29 19.64 38.92
CA GLN A 166 7.97 20.35 40.14
C GLN A 166 8.45 21.82 40.10
N ALA A 167 9.63 22.09 39.54
CA ALA A 167 10.17 23.44 39.34
C ALA A 167 9.60 24.19 38.11
N ALA A 168 9.13 23.47 37.08
CA ALA A 168 8.48 24.05 35.89
C ALA A 168 7.04 24.47 36.19
N GLY A 169 6.34 23.76 37.07
CA GLY A 169 5.03 24.18 37.59
C GLY A 169 5.07 25.55 38.28
N GLU A 170 6.17 25.86 38.98
CA GLU A 170 6.37 27.17 39.61
C GLU A 170 6.73 28.27 38.59
N LYS A 171 7.53 27.97 37.55
CA LYS A 171 7.94 28.95 36.51
C LYS A 171 6.89 29.21 35.42
N ILE A 172 5.97 28.29 35.17
CA ILE A 172 4.83 28.50 34.24
C ILE A 172 3.87 29.56 34.80
N LYS A 173 3.77 29.68 36.13
CA LYS A 173 3.00 30.73 36.82
C LYS A 173 3.60 32.14 36.61
N ASP A 174 4.92 32.22 36.46
CA ASP A 174 5.64 33.50 36.23
C ASP A 174 5.73 33.89 34.74
N PHE A 175 5.75 32.92 33.82
CA PHE A 175 5.77 33.18 32.36
C PHE A 175 4.45 33.79 31.86
N GLY A 176 3.32 33.49 32.50
CA GLY A 176 2.02 34.08 32.19
C GLY A 176 1.97 35.60 32.38
N ASN A 177 2.82 36.17 33.25
CA ASN A 177 2.86 37.61 33.53
C ASN A 177 3.84 38.41 32.65
N GLY A 178 4.71 37.74 31.87
CA GLY A 178 5.82 38.38 31.14
C GLY A 178 5.65 38.57 29.63
N LEU A 179 4.54 38.11 29.05
CA LEU A 179 4.39 38.01 27.59
C LEU A 179 3.90 39.29 26.88
N SER A 180 3.76 40.43 27.58
CA SER A 180 3.30 41.69 26.93
C SER A 180 4.40 42.52 26.25
N SER A 181 5.68 42.14 26.32
CA SER A 181 6.74 43.01 25.80
C SER A 181 7.99 42.26 25.31
N ALA A 182 8.08 42.02 23.99
CA ALA A 182 9.28 42.16 23.16
C ALA A 182 9.16 41.31 21.87
N GLY A 183 8.99 42.00 20.73
CA GLY A 183 8.73 41.44 19.41
C GLY A 183 9.95 41.10 18.54
N THR A 184 11.07 40.63 19.07
CA THR A 184 12.24 40.31 18.23
C THR A 184 13.06 39.15 18.79
N GLY A 185 12.93 37.95 18.21
CA GLY A 185 13.72 36.79 18.65
C GLY A 185 13.71 35.55 17.75
N LEU A 186 13.31 35.64 16.47
CA LEU A 186 13.14 34.47 15.58
C LEU A 186 14.30 34.19 14.60
N MET A 187 15.41 34.94 14.62
CA MET A 187 16.49 34.83 13.62
C MET A 187 17.84 34.30 14.16
N LYS A 188 17.87 33.15 14.85
CA LYS A 188 19.12 32.38 15.08
C LYS A 188 18.86 30.86 14.97
N LEU A 189 18.97 30.34 13.75
CA LEU A 189 18.63 28.98 13.28
C LEU A 189 19.85 28.02 13.30
N SER A 190 20.24 27.45 14.45
CA SER A 190 21.37 26.49 14.46
C SER A 190 21.42 25.45 15.60
N SER A 191 20.27 25.01 16.16
CA SER A 191 20.25 24.07 17.30
C SER A 191 19.43 22.79 17.03
N PRO A 192 19.88 21.59 17.46
CA PRO A 192 19.15 20.31 17.34
C PRO A 192 17.78 20.30 18.06
N ILE A 193 17.54 21.23 18.99
CA ILE A 193 16.23 21.45 19.62
C ILE A 193 15.19 21.93 18.59
N ASN A 194 15.61 22.63 17.54
CA ASN A 194 14.70 23.12 16.49
C ASN A 194 14.34 22.04 15.45
N ALA A 195 15.13 20.98 15.25
CA ALA A 195 14.77 19.91 14.32
C ALA A 195 13.62 19.04 14.86
N LEU A 196 13.64 18.77 16.18
CA LEU A 196 12.48 18.18 16.87
C LEU A 196 11.29 19.14 16.87
N SER A 197 11.52 20.44 17.09
CA SER A 197 10.44 21.45 17.04
C SER A 197 9.82 21.58 15.65
N LEU A 198 10.60 21.56 14.57
CA LEU A 198 10.10 21.65 13.18
C LEU A 198 9.39 20.37 12.76
N TYR A 199 9.92 19.20 13.13
CA TYR A 199 9.26 17.92 12.89
C TYR A 199 7.94 17.83 13.67
N SER A 200 7.93 18.17 14.97
CA SER A 200 6.70 18.21 15.77
C SER A 200 5.70 19.23 15.24
N THR A 201 6.14 20.41 14.80
CA THR A 201 5.25 21.40 14.18
C THR A 201 4.68 20.90 12.86
N LYS A 202 5.50 20.31 11.97
CA LYS A 202 5.00 19.76 10.70
C LYS A 202 4.01 18.63 10.94
N THR A 203 4.36 17.67 11.77
CA THR A 203 3.49 16.53 12.09
C THR A 203 2.18 16.97 12.73
N ALA A 204 2.22 17.93 13.67
CA ALA A 204 1.00 18.48 14.28
C ALA A 204 0.14 19.26 13.27
N VAL A 205 0.76 20.01 12.35
CA VAL A 205 0.04 20.71 11.27
C VAL A 205 -0.57 19.72 10.28
N ASP A 206 0.16 18.67 9.89
CA ASP A 206 -0.37 17.61 9.01
C ASP A 206 -1.56 16.91 9.67
N PHE A 207 -1.47 16.62 10.97
CA PHE A 207 -2.54 16.00 11.75
C PHE A 207 -3.72 16.94 11.95
N GLU A 208 -3.49 18.21 12.27
CA GLU A 208 -4.53 19.24 12.35
C GLU A 208 -5.28 19.35 11.02
N GLN A 209 -4.58 19.32 9.88
CA GLN A 209 -5.20 19.32 8.56
C GLN A 209 -5.98 18.01 8.29
N ALA A 210 -5.43 16.85 8.61
CA ALA A 210 -6.12 15.57 8.45
C ALA A 210 -7.40 15.48 9.29
N MET A 211 -7.35 16.00 10.53
CA MET A 211 -8.50 16.11 11.40
C MET A 211 -9.51 17.14 10.90
N ALA A 212 -9.08 18.29 10.37
CA ALA A 212 -9.96 19.28 9.76
C ALA A 212 -10.68 18.71 8.52
N ASP A 213 -9.98 17.96 7.67
CA ASP A 213 -10.55 17.22 6.55
C ASP A 213 -11.61 16.21 7.02
N LEU A 214 -11.31 15.44 8.06
CA LEU A 214 -12.24 14.50 8.68
C LEU A 214 -13.46 15.24 9.26
N GLN A 215 -13.26 16.38 9.91
CA GLN A 215 -14.35 17.18 10.48
C GLN A 215 -15.29 17.69 9.39
N ALA A 216 -14.73 18.26 8.33
CA ALA A 216 -15.47 18.80 7.21
C ALA A 216 -16.26 17.70 6.47
N THR A 217 -15.70 16.49 6.41
CA THR A 217 -16.31 15.34 5.75
C THR A 217 -17.40 14.68 6.59
N SER A 218 -17.11 14.41 7.88
CA SER A 218 -18.04 13.74 8.80
C SER A 218 -19.15 14.65 9.32
N GLY A 219 -18.93 15.96 9.32
CA GLY A 219 -19.81 16.93 9.99
C GLY A 219 -19.80 16.83 11.52
N ALA A 220 -18.88 16.04 12.11
CA ALA A 220 -18.78 15.87 13.54
C ALA A 220 -18.32 17.17 14.23
N THR A 221 -18.90 17.47 15.40
CA THR A 221 -18.55 18.64 16.21
C THR A 221 -18.52 18.30 17.69
N GLY A 222 -17.89 19.15 18.51
CA GLY A 222 -17.82 18.98 19.97
C GLY A 222 -17.22 17.64 20.37
N ASP A 223 -17.82 17.01 21.39
CA ASP A 223 -17.35 15.76 21.99
C ASP A 223 -17.26 14.60 21.00
N ASN A 224 -18.13 14.57 19.99
CA ASN A 224 -18.12 13.53 18.97
C ASN A 224 -16.87 13.61 18.08
N PHE A 225 -16.47 14.83 17.71
CA PHE A 225 -15.26 15.02 16.91
C PHE A 225 -14.00 14.77 17.74
N GLU A 226 -14.02 15.17 19.02
CA GLU A 226 -12.94 14.89 19.95
C GLU A 226 -12.75 13.38 20.17
N ALA A 227 -13.83 12.59 20.20
CA ALA A 227 -13.73 11.13 20.27
C ALA A 227 -13.00 10.54 19.04
N LEU A 228 -13.29 11.03 17.83
CA LEU A 228 -12.57 10.62 16.61
C LEU A 228 -11.08 10.95 16.69
N ARG A 229 -10.76 12.17 17.14
CA ARG A 229 -9.38 12.61 17.35
C ARG A 229 -8.64 11.70 18.34
N LEU A 230 -9.22 11.50 19.52
CA LEU A 230 -8.63 10.67 20.57
C LEU A 230 -8.41 9.24 20.09
N LYS A 231 -9.34 8.67 19.31
CA LYS A 231 -9.16 7.34 18.73
C LYS A 231 -8.03 7.31 17.70
N ALA A 232 -7.87 8.34 16.85
CA ALA A 232 -6.74 8.41 15.91
C ALA A 232 -5.39 8.51 16.66
N GLU A 233 -5.32 9.33 17.71
CA GLU A 233 -4.12 9.44 18.56
C GLU A 233 -3.81 8.16 19.33
N GLU A 234 -4.84 7.48 19.87
CA GLU A 234 -4.72 6.18 20.54
C GLU A 234 -4.12 5.13 19.60
N LEU A 235 -4.68 4.98 18.40
CA LEU A 235 -4.19 4.03 17.40
C LEU A 235 -2.77 4.39 16.94
N GLY A 236 -2.48 5.67 16.73
CA GLY A 236 -1.14 6.18 16.45
C GLY A 236 -0.12 5.88 17.56
N ARG A 237 -0.53 5.94 18.83
CA ARG A 237 0.35 5.65 19.95
C ARG A 237 0.56 4.15 20.15
N ASP A 238 -0.47 3.35 19.97
CA ASP A 238 -0.49 1.97 20.45
C ASP A 238 -0.24 0.93 19.35
N THR A 239 -0.27 1.35 18.07
CA THR A 239 -0.12 0.46 16.92
C THR A 239 1.04 0.87 15.99
N CYS A 240 1.18 0.18 14.86
CA CYS A 240 2.17 0.47 13.82
C CYS A 240 1.68 1.41 12.70
N LYS A 241 0.44 1.90 12.77
CA LYS A 241 -0.10 2.89 11.84
C LYS A 241 -0.24 4.23 12.56
N SER A 242 0.10 5.30 11.84
CA SER A 242 0.21 6.63 12.43
C SER A 242 -1.14 7.26 12.79
N ALA A 243 -1.12 8.33 13.58
CA ALA A 243 -2.34 9.07 13.89
C ALA A 243 -2.90 9.74 12.63
N ASN A 244 -2.01 10.21 11.74
CA ASN A 244 -2.38 10.70 10.42
C ASN A 244 -3.02 9.62 9.54
N ASP A 245 -2.45 8.41 9.50
CA ASP A 245 -3.00 7.28 8.74
C ASP A 245 -4.41 6.93 9.24
N SER A 246 -4.58 6.95 10.56
CA SER A 246 -5.86 6.68 11.22
C SER A 246 -6.90 7.76 10.87
N ALA A 247 -6.54 9.05 10.94
CA ALA A 247 -7.42 10.15 10.56
C ALA A 247 -7.79 10.10 9.06
N ALA A 248 -6.85 9.76 8.18
CA ALA A 248 -7.09 9.59 6.75
C ALA A 248 -8.06 8.42 6.47
N ALA A 249 -7.90 7.29 7.17
CA ALA A 249 -8.83 6.17 7.06
C ALA A 249 -10.23 6.53 7.58
N MET A 250 -10.34 7.21 8.72
CA MET A 250 -11.59 7.71 9.26
C MET A 250 -12.31 8.64 8.27
N LYS A 251 -11.58 9.44 7.49
CA LYS A 251 -12.16 10.29 6.44
C LYS A 251 -12.84 9.46 5.36
N TYR A 252 -12.24 8.36 4.91
CA TYR A 252 -12.88 7.46 3.95
C TYR A 252 -14.11 6.77 4.53
N LEU A 253 -14.07 6.34 5.79
CA LEU A 253 -15.25 5.83 6.50
C LEU A 253 -16.38 6.88 6.52
N ALA A 254 -16.05 8.15 6.80
CA ALA A 254 -17.00 9.25 6.76
C ALA A 254 -17.53 9.54 5.34
N LEU A 255 -16.67 9.49 4.31
CA LEU A 255 -17.08 9.63 2.89
C LEU A 255 -18.07 8.54 2.47
N ALA A 256 -17.89 7.33 2.98
CA ALA A 256 -18.81 6.21 2.78
C ALA A 256 -20.14 6.36 3.56
N GLY A 257 -20.30 7.44 4.32
CA GLY A 257 -21.53 7.76 5.06
C GLY A 257 -21.63 7.08 6.42
N TYR A 258 -20.53 6.56 6.98
CA TYR A 258 -20.55 5.98 8.32
C TYR A 258 -20.72 7.08 9.37
N ASP A 259 -21.55 6.83 10.37
CA ASP A 259 -21.70 7.72 11.51
C ASP A 259 -20.49 7.66 12.46
N ASN A 260 -20.42 8.58 13.44
CA ASN A 260 -19.27 8.65 14.35
C ASN A 260 -19.03 7.34 15.12
N LYS A 261 -20.07 6.62 15.52
CA LYS A 261 -19.93 5.37 16.24
C LYS A 261 -19.35 4.30 15.31
N GLN A 262 -19.90 4.19 14.10
CA GLN A 262 -19.41 3.28 13.08
C GLN A 262 -17.95 3.56 12.70
N ILE A 263 -17.55 4.84 12.59
CA ILE A 263 -16.16 5.22 12.34
C ILE A 263 -15.26 4.74 13.48
N LEU A 264 -15.61 5.02 14.73
CA LEU A 264 -14.83 4.60 15.91
C LEU A 264 -14.67 3.07 15.98
N GLU A 265 -15.74 2.33 15.74
CA GLU A 265 -15.77 0.86 15.81
C GLU A 265 -15.05 0.21 14.62
N SER A 266 -15.06 0.84 13.44
CA SER A 266 -14.49 0.28 12.20
C SER A 266 -13.01 0.60 12.01
N THR A 267 -12.50 1.69 12.59
CA THR A 267 -11.13 2.17 12.32
C THR A 267 -10.06 1.16 12.73
N GLU A 268 -10.20 0.56 13.91
CA GLU A 268 -9.21 -0.42 14.41
C GLU A 268 -9.24 -1.74 13.61
N PRO A 269 -10.39 -2.35 13.30
CA PRO A 269 -10.46 -3.47 12.35
C PRO A 269 -9.77 -3.18 11.00
N ILE A 270 -10.03 -2.00 10.42
CA ILE A 270 -9.39 -1.57 9.16
C ILE A 270 -7.87 -1.40 9.32
N LEU A 271 -7.42 -0.86 10.45
CA LEU A 271 -5.99 -0.75 10.77
C LEU A 271 -5.33 -2.12 10.72
N LYS A 272 -5.88 -3.09 11.46
CA LYS A 272 -5.34 -4.43 11.56
C LYS A 272 -5.34 -5.13 10.20
N ALA A 273 -6.45 -5.00 9.46
CA ALA A 273 -6.57 -5.51 8.11
C ALA A 273 -5.52 -4.92 7.16
N SER A 274 -5.32 -3.60 7.17
CA SER A 274 -4.32 -2.95 6.30
C SER A 274 -2.91 -3.47 6.54
N VAL A 275 -2.56 -3.76 7.80
CA VAL A 275 -1.28 -4.36 8.16
C VAL A 275 -1.22 -5.81 7.70
N ALA A 276 -2.26 -6.61 7.96
CA ALA A 276 -2.37 -8.00 7.51
C ALA A 276 -2.27 -8.15 5.98
N TRP A 277 -2.76 -7.17 5.24
CA TRP A 277 -2.73 -7.17 3.78
C TRP A 277 -1.44 -6.59 3.20
N GLY A 278 -0.62 -5.92 4.02
CA GLY A 278 0.52 -5.13 3.54
C GLY A 278 0.08 -3.93 2.69
N ALA A 279 -1.09 -3.36 2.97
CA ALA A 279 -1.71 -2.28 2.22
C ALA A 279 -1.69 -0.95 3.00
N ASP A 280 -1.93 0.14 2.26
CA ASP A 280 -2.19 1.44 2.86
C ASP A 280 -3.51 1.44 3.63
N MET A 281 -3.57 2.11 4.79
CA MET A 281 -4.74 2.06 5.67
C MET A 281 -5.92 2.83 5.07
N ALA A 282 -5.65 3.94 4.36
CA ALA A 282 -6.68 4.73 3.73
C ALA A 282 -7.26 4.01 2.50
N THR A 283 -6.41 3.42 1.65
CA THR A 283 -6.86 2.53 0.57
C THR A 283 -7.64 1.33 1.10
N SER A 284 -7.24 0.76 2.24
CA SER A 284 -7.96 -0.35 2.87
C SER A 284 -9.36 0.07 3.35
N ALA A 285 -9.49 1.27 3.93
CA ALA A 285 -10.77 1.83 4.32
C ALA A 285 -11.68 2.03 3.10
N ASP A 286 -11.17 2.72 2.08
CA ASP A 286 -11.88 3.04 0.82
C ASP A 286 -12.42 1.79 0.12
N LEU A 287 -11.53 0.81 -0.11
CA LEU A 287 -11.91 -0.45 -0.76
C LEU A 287 -12.90 -1.26 0.09
N ALA A 288 -12.72 -1.31 1.41
CA ALA A 288 -13.63 -2.05 2.29
C ALA A 288 -15.02 -1.40 2.28
N THR A 289 -15.11 -0.08 2.37
CA THR A 289 -16.40 0.62 2.35
C THR A 289 -17.13 0.50 1.01
N ASP A 290 -16.41 0.64 -0.10
CA ASP A 290 -17.00 0.56 -1.45
C ASP A 290 -17.50 -0.86 -1.77
N SER A 291 -16.67 -1.86 -1.47
CA SER A 291 -17.01 -3.26 -1.71
C SER A 291 -18.13 -3.77 -0.81
N MET A 292 -18.12 -3.42 0.48
CA MET A 292 -19.22 -3.73 1.40
C MET A 292 -20.53 -3.06 0.94
N SER A 293 -20.48 -1.80 0.51
CA SER A 293 -21.65 -1.09 -0.03
C SER A 293 -22.20 -1.78 -1.28
N SER A 294 -21.33 -2.22 -2.20
CA SER A 294 -21.71 -2.99 -3.39
C SER A 294 -22.39 -4.31 -3.02
N LEU A 295 -21.84 -5.03 -2.03
CA LEU A 295 -22.41 -6.27 -1.49
C LEU A 295 -23.67 -6.06 -0.63
N GLY A 296 -23.93 -4.81 -0.20
CA GLY A 296 -24.99 -4.48 0.77
C GLY A 296 -24.73 -4.99 2.17
N LEU A 297 -23.46 -5.13 2.56
CA LEU A 297 -23.05 -5.49 3.92
C LEU A 297 -23.06 -4.26 4.83
N THR A 298 -23.38 -4.47 6.10
CA THR A 298 -23.41 -3.43 7.14
C THR A 298 -22.16 -3.51 8.02
N THR A 299 -21.91 -2.45 8.82
CA THR A 299 -20.68 -2.31 9.62
C THR A 299 -20.48 -3.39 10.68
N ASP A 300 -21.55 -3.97 11.20
CA ASP A 300 -21.52 -5.13 12.10
C ASP A 300 -20.94 -6.39 11.43
N GLN A 301 -20.96 -6.45 10.10
CA GLN A 301 -20.37 -7.54 9.32
C GLN A 301 -18.92 -7.26 8.90
N LEU A 302 -18.37 -6.07 9.21
CA LEU A 302 -17.03 -5.65 8.78
C LEU A 302 -15.96 -6.66 9.18
N THR A 303 -15.87 -7.05 10.45
CA THR A 303 -14.81 -7.96 10.92
C THR A 303 -14.84 -9.29 10.17
N HIS A 304 -16.04 -9.87 9.97
CA HIS A 304 -16.20 -11.10 9.21
C HIS A 304 -15.84 -10.92 7.74
N TYR A 305 -16.22 -9.79 7.13
CA TYR A 305 -15.85 -9.45 5.77
C TYR A 305 -14.32 -9.36 5.58
N LEU A 306 -13.63 -8.69 6.51
CA LEU A 306 -12.17 -8.59 6.51
C LEU A 306 -11.52 -9.97 6.64
N ASP A 307 -12.05 -10.83 7.52
CA ASP A 307 -11.59 -12.20 7.69
C ASP A 307 -11.74 -13.05 6.42
N VAL A 308 -12.86 -12.94 5.71
CA VAL A 308 -13.07 -13.63 4.43
C VAL A 308 -12.04 -13.16 3.40
N CYS A 309 -11.81 -11.85 3.27
CA CYS A 309 -10.82 -11.29 2.34
C CYS A 309 -9.38 -11.70 2.71
N SER A 310 -9.02 -11.65 3.99
CA SER A 310 -7.73 -12.11 4.51
C SER A 310 -7.50 -13.61 4.24
N GLN A 311 -8.53 -14.42 4.46
CA GLN A 311 -8.48 -15.86 4.21
C GLN A 311 -8.38 -16.20 2.72
N ALA A 312 -9.06 -15.44 1.85
CA ALA A 312 -8.89 -15.57 0.41
C ALA A 312 -7.45 -15.24 -0.03
N GLN A 313 -6.88 -14.13 0.46
CA GLN A 313 -5.48 -13.77 0.23
C GLN A 313 -4.51 -14.86 0.70
N ARG A 314 -4.79 -15.48 1.85
CA ARG A 314 -3.94 -16.52 2.43
C ARG A 314 -3.98 -17.84 1.64
N SER A 315 -5.06 -18.13 0.94
CA SER A 315 -5.33 -19.47 0.38
C SER A 315 -5.56 -19.53 -1.12
N SER A 316 -5.43 -18.41 -1.83
CA SER A 316 -5.56 -18.35 -3.29
C SER A 316 -4.60 -17.31 -3.88
N ASN A 317 -4.42 -17.30 -5.20
CA ASN A 317 -3.51 -16.39 -5.90
C ASN A 317 -4.05 -14.95 -6.07
N THR A 318 -4.58 -14.37 -4.99
CA THR A 318 -5.19 -13.04 -4.92
C THR A 318 -4.67 -12.24 -3.71
N SER A 319 -4.90 -10.93 -3.69
CA SER A 319 -4.79 -10.10 -2.47
C SER A 319 -6.18 -9.73 -1.95
N ALA A 320 -6.27 -9.33 -0.68
CA ALA A 320 -7.52 -8.83 -0.11
C ALA A 320 -8.03 -7.60 -0.88
N THR A 321 -7.13 -6.70 -1.29
CA THR A 321 -7.46 -5.54 -2.14
C THR A 321 -8.04 -5.96 -3.50
N GLN A 322 -7.47 -6.99 -4.14
CA GLN A 322 -8.01 -7.56 -5.38
C GLN A 322 -9.38 -8.22 -5.18
N MET A 323 -9.65 -8.81 -4.01
CA MET A 323 -10.97 -9.32 -3.68
C MET A 323 -11.99 -8.17 -3.57
N MET A 324 -11.65 -7.09 -2.86
CA MET A 324 -12.51 -5.90 -2.74
C MET A 324 -12.79 -5.25 -4.10
N GLU A 325 -11.77 -5.08 -4.95
CA GLU A 325 -11.94 -4.61 -6.34
C GLU A 325 -12.90 -5.49 -7.15
N ALA A 326 -12.80 -6.81 -6.99
CA ALA A 326 -13.71 -7.74 -7.66
C ALA A 326 -15.17 -7.54 -7.16
N TYR A 327 -15.35 -7.39 -5.85
CA TYR A 327 -16.67 -7.13 -5.26
C TYR A 327 -17.27 -5.78 -5.65
N ILE A 328 -16.47 -4.76 -5.90
CA ILE A 328 -16.99 -3.52 -6.50
C ILE A 328 -17.64 -3.81 -7.87
N GLY A 329 -17.05 -4.71 -8.67
CA GLY A 329 -17.54 -5.08 -10.00
C GLY A 329 -18.74 -6.04 -10.03
N CYS A 330 -18.91 -6.92 -9.02
CA CYS A 330 -19.96 -7.95 -9.02
C CYS A 330 -20.92 -7.93 -7.82
N GLY A 331 -20.62 -7.16 -6.76
CA GLY A 331 -21.32 -7.19 -5.48
C GLY A 331 -22.82 -6.94 -5.61
N GLY A 332 -23.23 -5.96 -6.43
CA GLY A 332 -24.65 -5.68 -6.66
C GLY A 332 -25.44 -6.88 -7.19
N THR A 333 -24.85 -7.67 -8.10
CA THR A 333 -25.46 -8.89 -8.64
C THR A 333 -25.41 -10.03 -7.64
N LEU A 334 -24.31 -10.20 -6.90
CA LEU A 334 -24.20 -11.18 -5.82
C LEU A 334 -25.30 -10.95 -4.77
N ARG A 335 -25.51 -9.69 -4.36
CA ARG A 335 -26.56 -9.27 -3.44
C ARG A 335 -27.95 -9.54 -4.02
N ALA A 336 -28.21 -9.16 -5.27
CA ALA A 336 -29.51 -9.39 -5.91
C ALA A 336 -29.89 -10.88 -5.98
N LEU A 337 -28.89 -11.76 -6.07
CA LEU A 337 -29.06 -13.21 -6.12
C LEU A 337 -28.93 -13.89 -4.75
N ASN A 338 -28.74 -13.12 -3.66
CA ASN A 338 -28.50 -13.62 -2.31
C ASN A 338 -27.37 -14.67 -2.25
N ILE A 339 -26.29 -14.45 -3.02
CA ILE A 339 -25.13 -15.35 -2.99
C ILE A 339 -24.34 -15.08 -1.69
N PRO A 340 -24.06 -16.12 -0.87
CA PRO A 340 -23.26 -15.97 0.34
C PRO A 340 -21.87 -15.40 0.08
N LEU A 341 -21.38 -14.59 1.01
CA LEU A 341 -20.07 -13.97 0.92
C LEU A 341 -18.95 -15.01 0.76
N GLU A 342 -19.01 -16.10 1.51
CA GLU A 342 -18.04 -17.20 1.50
C GLU A 342 -18.02 -17.95 0.17
N GLU A 343 -19.20 -18.18 -0.41
CA GLU A 343 -19.33 -18.80 -1.74
C GLU A 343 -18.71 -17.88 -2.81
N SER A 344 -19.05 -16.59 -2.77
CA SER A 344 -18.50 -15.62 -3.71
C SER A 344 -16.99 -15.46 -3.58
N ALA A 345 -16.45 -15.46 -2.35
CA ALA A 345 -15.02 -15.41 -2.08
C ALA A 345 -14.29 -16.66 -2.60
N THR A 346 -14.91 -17.83 -2.42
CA THR A 346 -14.37 -19.09 -2.93
C THR A 346 -14.29 -19.05 -4.46
N ILE A 347 -15.36 -18.64 -5.12
CA ILE A 347 -15.41 -18.54 -6.58
C ILE A 347 -14.36 -17.55 -7.10
N LEU A 348 -14.26 -16.36 -6.52
CA LEU A 348 -13.27 -15.36 -6.90
C LEU A 348 -11.83 -15.84 -6.65
N GLY A 349 -11.57 -16.53 -5.52
CA GLY A 349 -10.28 -17.15 -5.25
C GLY A 349 -9.92 -18.23 -6.28
N ARG A 350 -10.89 -19.05 -6.71
CA ARG A 350 -10.70 -20.06 -7.77
C ARG A 350 -10.47 -19.46 -9.15
N LEU A 351 -11.07 -18.31 -9.46
CA LEU A 351 -10.72 -17.54 -10.66
C LEU A 351 -9.29 -17.01 -10.57
N ALA A 352 -8.89 -16.50 -9.40
CA ALA A 352 -7.55 -15.97 -9.18
C ALA A 352 -6.45 -17.03 -9.31
N ASP A 353 -6.70 -18.25 -8.80
CA ASP A 353 -5.82 -19.41 -8.99
C ASP A 353 -5.62 -19.78 -10.47
N GLN A 354 -6.58 -19.44 -11.33
CA GLN A 354 -6.54 -19.63 -12.78
C GLN A 354 -6.06 -18.38 -13.54
N GLY A 355 -5.61 -17.35 -12.81
CA GLY A 355 -5.01 -16.14 -13.38
C GLY A 355 -5.95 -14.96 -13.59
N LYS A 356 -7.23 -15.06 -13.23
CA LYS A 356 -8.23 -13.98 -13.38
C LYS A 356 -8.60 -13.41 -12.02
N LYS A 357 -8.20 -12.17 -11.72
CA LYS A 357 -8.31 -11.56 -10.37
C LYS A 357 -8.59 -10.05 -10.43
N GLY A 358 -8.84 -9.44 -9.26
CA GLY A 358 -9.10 -8.01 -9.17
C GLY A 358 -10.39 -7.61 -9.90
N SER A 359 -10.43 -6.35 -10.36
CA SER A 359 -11.55 -5.80 -11.13
C SER A 359 -11.94 -6.66 -12.34
N GLU A 360 -10.97 -7.27 -13.04
CA GLU A 360 -11.26 -8.15 -14.19
C GLU A 360 -12.09 -9.36 -13.79
N ALA A 361 -11.77 -10.01 -12.67
CA ALA A 361 -12.56 -11.13 -12.15
C ALA A 361 -13.97 -10.70 -11.76
N GLY A 362 -14.11 -9.55 -11.10
CA GLY A 362 -15.41 -8.99 -10.72
C GLY A 362 -16.31 -8.74 -11.93
N VAL A 363 -15.84 -7.97 -12.90
CA VAL A 363 -16.61 -7.64 -14.13
C VAL A 363 -16.98 -8.91 -14.91
N SER A 364 -16.04 -9.85 -15.01
CA SER A 364 -16.24 -11.08 -15.76
C SER A 364 -17.23 -12.02 -15.07
N LEU A 365 -17.11 -12.19 -13.75
CA LEU A 365 -18.05 -12.96 -12.94
C LEU A 365 -19.46 -12.34 -13.01
N ASN A 366 -19.56 -11.01 -12.91
CA ASN A 366 -20.83 -10.29 -13.05
C ASN A 366 -21.51 -10.61 -14.40
N SER A 367 -20.75 -10.57 -15.49
CA SER A 367 -21.29 -10.90 -16.82
C SER A 367 -21.78 -12.35 -16.90
N VAL A 368 -21.04 -13.31 -16.35
CA VAL A 368 -21.47 -14.72 -16.35
C VAL A 368 -22.71 -14.91 -15.48
N LEU A 369 -22.79 -14.29 -14.30
CA LEU A 369 -23.95 -14.33 -13.42
C LEU A 369 -25.23 -13.80 -14.10
N VAL A 370 -25.13 -12.66 -14.77
CA VAL A 370 -26.24 -12.08 -15.53
C VAL A 370 -26.71 -13.04 -16.64
N ASN A 371 -25.78 -13.70 -17.33
CA ASN A 371 -26.15 -14.66 -18.38
C ASN A 371 -26.78 -15.93 -17.81
N LEU A 372 -26.23 -16.50 -16.73
CA LEU A 372 -26.77 -17.70 -16.06
C LEU A 372 -28.18 -17.49 -15.52
N THR A 373 -28.50 -16.25 -15.13
CA THR A 373 -29.83 -15.87 -14.60
C THR A 373 -30.80 -15.44 -15.70
N GLY A 374 -30.40 -15.52 -16.97
CA GLY A 374 -31.28 -15.30 -18.12
C GLY A 374 -31.32 -13.86 -18.64
N GLY A 375 -30.36 -13.00 -18.27
CA GLY A 375 -30.25 -11.62 -18.77
C GLY A 375 -29.93 -11.50 -20.26
N SER A 376 -29.48 -12.59 -20.90
CA SER A 376 -29.25 -12.68 -22.35
C SER A 376 -30.20 -13.70 -22.97
N SER A 377 -30.93 -13.31 -24.02
CA SER A 377 -31.84 -14.21 -24.74
C SER A 377 -31.12 -15.44 -25.32
N LYS A 378 -29.85 -15.28 -25.73
CA LYS A 378 -29.01 -16.38 -26.21
C LYS A 378 -28.61 -17.32 -25.07
N ALA A 379 -28.19 -16.77 -23.93
CA ALA A 379 -27.83 -17.58 -22.77
C ALA A 379 -29.05 -18.34 -22.24
N LYS A 380 -30.20 -17.68 -22.15
CA LYS A 380 -31.47 -18.30 -21.77
C LYS A 380 -31.84 -19.46 -22.70
N GLY A 381 -31.83 -19.23 -24.02
CA GLY A 381 -32.13 -20.29 -24.99
C GLY A 381 -31.20 -21.49 -24.89
N ALA A 382 -29.89 -21.25 -24.69
CA ALA A 382 -28.91 -22.30 -24.47
C ALA A 382 -29.15 -23.09 -23.17
N MET A 383 -29.47 -22.40 -22.08
CA MET A 383 -29.80 -23.03 -20.79
C MET A 383 -31.08 -23.86 -20.89
N ASP A 384 -32.11 -23.34 -21.55
CA ASP A 384 -33.38 -24.05 -21.79
C ASP A 384 -33.16 -25.32 -22.66
N GLU A 385 -32.37 -25.23 -23.72
CA GLU A 385 -32.03 -26.37 -24.60
C GLU A 385 -31.21 -27.45 -23.86
N LEU A 386 -30.33 -27.04 -22.95
CA LEU A 386 -29.58 -27.96 -22.07
C LEU A 386 -30.40 -28.51 -20.90
N GLY A 387 -31.60 -27.97 -20.65
CA GLY A 387 -32.41 -28.29 -19.48
C GLY A 387 -31.74 -27.90 -18.15
N VAL A 388 -31.02 -26.76 -18.13
CA VAL A 388 -30.38 -26.18 -16.95
C VAL A 388 -31.23 -24.99 -16.49
N SER A 389 -31.64 -24.99 -15.22
CA SER A 389 -32.27 -23.83 -14.58
C SER A 389 -31.40 -23.33 -13.44
N ALA A 390 -31.22 -22.01 -13.37
CA ALA A 390 -30.63 -21.34 -12.21
C ALA A 390 -31.66 -21.05 -11.09
N TRP A 391 -32.93 -21.38 -11.33
CA TRP A 391 -34.05 -21.08 -10.46
C TRP A 391 -34.75 -22.35 -9.98
N ASP A 392 -35.16 -22.38 -8.72
CA ASP A 392 -36.04 -23.41 -8.17
C ASP A 392 -37.51 -23.21 -8.61
N SER A 393 -38.39 -24.10 -8.18
CA SER A 393 -39.83 -24.03 -8.48
C SER A 393 -40.55 -22.81 -7.89
N GLN A 394 -39.93 -22.13 -6.92
CA GLN A 394 -40.44 -20.96 -6.22
C GLN A 394 -39.85 -19.67 -6.81
N GLY A 395 -38.92 -19.77 -7.76
CA GLY A 395 -38.26 -18.63 -8.39
C GLY A 395 -37.04 -18.11 -7.60
N ASN A 396 -36.51 -18.87 -6.64
CA ASN A 396 -35.28 -18.50 -5.93
C ASN A 396 -34.05 -18.99 -6.69
N PHE A 397 -32.98 -18.20 -6.65
CA PHE A 397 -31.70 -18.60 -7.23
C PHE A 397 -31.13 -19.79 -6.44
N ILE A 398 -30.75 -20.87 -7.13
CA ILE A 398 -30.33 -22.13 -6.49
C ILE A 398 -28.89 -22.13 -5.97
N GLY A 399 -28.20 -20.99 -6.11
CA GLY A 399 -26.77 -20.83 -5.80
C GLY A 399 -25.89 -20.98 -7.04
N LEU A 400 -24.79 -20.23 -7.07
CA LEU A 400 -23.89 -20.18 -8.23
C LEU A 400 -23.19 -21.52 -8.42
N THR A 401 -22.67 -22.11 -7.35
CA THR A 401 -21.98 -23.39 -7.36
C THR A 401 -22.89 -24.52 -7.85
N ASN A 402 -24.15 -24.55 -7.39
CA ASN A 402 -25.12 -25.55 -7.83
C ASN A 402 -25.48 -25.37 -9.31
N THR A 403 -25.72 -24.13 -9.74
CA THR A 403 -25.97 -23.81 -11.15
C THR A 403 -24.81 -24.28 -12.04
N LEU A 404 -23.57 -23.98 -11.64
CA LEU A 404 -22.38 -24.40 -12.38
C LEU A 404 -22.19 -25.93 -12.37
N LYS A 405 -22.53 -26.63 -11.27
CA LYS A 405 -22.47 -28.10 -11.20
C LYS A 405 -23.45 -28.76 -12.18
N ILE A 406 -24.70 -28.31 -12.19
CA ILE A 406 -25.73 -28.81 -13.13
C ILE A 406 -25.31 -28.52 -14.57
N LEU A 407 -24.82 -27.30 -14.83
CA LEU A 407 -24.34 -26.91 -16.16
C LEU A 407 -23.16 -27.80 -16.62
N LYS A 408 -22.18 -28.03 -15.74
CA LYS A 408 -21.03 -28.91 -16.02
C LYS A 408 -21.48 -30.34 -16.36
N GLU A 409 -22.45 -30.88 -15.63
CA GLU A 409 -23.00 -32.21 -15.87
C GLU A 409 -23.71 -32.30 -17.23
N ARG A 410 -24.56 -31.32 -17.56
CA ARG A 410 -25.26 -31.29 -18.86
C ARG A 410 -24.30 -31.12 -20.04
N LEU A 411 -23.31 -30.24 -19.92
CA LEU A 411 -22.28 -30.04 -20.95
C LEU A 411 -21.39 -31.27 -21.15
N ALA A 412 -21.23 -32.12 -20.13
CA ALA A 412 -20.46 -33.36 -20.24
C ALA A 412 -21.10 -34.39 -21.19
N ALA A 413 -22.43 -34.35 -21.35
CA ALA A 413 -23.18 -35.22 -22.26
C ALA A 413 -23.20 -34.72 -23.72
N CYS A 414 -22.79 -33.47 -23.97
CA CYS A 414 -22.76 -32.88 -25.30
C CYS A 414 -21.53 -33.34 -26.11
N THR A 415 -21.64 -33.30 -27.44
CA THR A 415 -20.46 -33.34 -28.32
C THR A 415 -19.60 -32.09 -28.13
N GLN A 416 -18.34 -32.13 -28.56
CA GLN A 416 -17.44 -30.97 -28.48
C GLN A 416 -18.01 -29.73 -29.18
N GLU A 417 -18.62 -29.91 -30.35
CA GLU A 417 -19.24 -28.82 -31.11
C GLU A 417 -20.42 -28.21 -30.34
N GLN A 418 -21.34 -29.05 -29.85
CA GLN A 418 -22.48 -28.60 -29.05
C GLN A 418 -22.02 -27.87 -27.78
N ARG A 419 -21.05 -28.44 -27.06
CA ARG A 419 -20.49 -27.84 -25.86
C ARG A 419 -19.93 -26.45 -26.14
N THR A 420 -19.08 -26.30 -27.15
CA THR A 420 -18.48 -25.00 -27.50
C THR A 420 -19.55 -23.97 -27.89
N ASN A 421 -20.61 -24.37 -28.59
CA ASN A 421 -21.72 -23.48 -28.94
C ASN A 421 -22.51 -23.03 -27.70
N PHE A 422 -22.85 -23.95 -26.79
CA PHE A 422 -23.55 -23.62 -25.57
C PHE A 422 -22.71 -22.75 -24.62
N GLU A 423 -21.45 -23.12 -24.39
CA GLU A 423 -20.53 -22.30 -23.58
C GLU A 423 -20.35 -20.90 -24.16
N SER A 424 -20.26 -20.76 -25.49
CA SER A 424 -20.17 -19.45 -26.15
C SER A 424 -21.45 -18.61 -26.00
N ALA A 425 -22.62 -19.26 -25.99
CA ALA A 425 -23.91 -18.60 -25.80
C ALA A 425 -24.12 -18.16 -24.34
N ILE A 426 -23.72 -18.99 -23.38
CA ILE A 426 -23.88 -18.76 -21.93
C ILE A 426 -22.80 -17.81 -21.41
N GLY A 427 -21.52 -18.11 -21.67
CA GLY A 427 -20.40 -17.27 -21.26
C GLY A 427 -20.40 -15.94 -22.02
N GLY A 428 -20.90 -15.94 -23.26
CA GLY A 428 -20.80 -14.79 -24.15
C GLY A 428 -19.42 -14.66 -24.77
N LYS A 429 -19.33 -13.93 -25.89
CA LYS A 429 -18.11 -13.87 -26.71
C LYS A 429 -16.86 -13.39 -25.96
N THR A 430 -17.03 -12.54 -24.95
CA THR A 430 -15.93 -11.92 -24.20
C THR A 430 -15.64 -12.60 -22.86
N GLN A 431 -16.49 -13.51 -22.38
CA GLN A 431 -16.37 -14.12 -21.05
C GLN A 431 -16.49 -15.65 -21.07
N LEU A 432 -16.33 -16.26 -22.24
CA LEU A 432 -16.24 -17.71 -22.43
C LEU A 432 -15.13 -18.33 -21.59
N ASP A 433 -13.96 -17.69 -21.56
CA ASP A 433 -12.82 -18.12 -20.75
C ASP A 433 -13.18 -18.14 -19.26
N THR A 434 -13.88 -17.11 -18.76
CA THR A 434 -14.36 -17.03 -17.38
C THR A 434 -15.33 -18.16 -17.06
N LEU A 435 -16.32 -18.42 -17.93
CA LEU A 435 -17.25 -19.53 -17.73
C LEU A 435 -16.49 -20.86 -17.65
N ASN A 436 -15.53 -21.09 -18.54
CA ASN A 436 -14.72 -22.29 -18.54
C ASN A 436 -13.85 -22.39 -17.28
N MET A 437 -13.26 -21.29 -16.80
CA MET A 437 -12.54 -21.26 -15.53
C MET A 437 -13.46 -21.58 -14.35
N LEU A 438 -14.70 -21.09 -14.34
CA LEU A 438 -15.67 -21.42 -13.30
C LEU A 438 -16.01 -22.91 -13.30
N LEU A 439 -16.32 -23.48 -14.47
CA LEU A 439 -16.64 -24.91 -14.61
C LEU A 439 -15.46 -25.82 -14.24
N ASN A 440 -14.24 -25.47 -14.67
CA ASN A 440 -13.01 -26.20 -14.33
C ASN A 440 -12.57 -25.99 -12.89
N GLY A 441 -12.90 -24.83 -12.32
CA GLY A 441 -12.59 -24.46 -10.94
C GLY A 441 -13.35 -25.29 -9.91
N LEU A 442 -14.48 -25.91 -10.30
CA LEU A 442 -15.26 -26.83 -9.47
C LEU A 442 -14.55 -28.17 -9.23
N GLY A 443 -14.55 -28.64 -7.98
CA GLY A 443 -14.01 -29.94 -7.55
C GLY A 443 -13.33 -29.84 -6.19
N SER A 444 -12.42 -30.77 -5.90
CA SER A 444 -11.75 -30.86 -4.59
C SER A 444 -11.00 -29.59 -4.17
N GLN A 445 -10.44 -28.85 -5.13
CA GLN A 445 -9.77 -27.57 -4.86
C GLN A 445 -10.76 -26.46 -4.50
N TYR A 446 -11.97 -26.47 -5.08
CA TYR A 446 -13.06 -25.59 -4.65
C TYR A 446 -13.48 -25.93 -3.22
N ASP A 447 -13.73 -27.21 -2.93
CA ASP A 447 -14.19 -27.65 -1.61
C ASP A 447 -13.16 -27.31 -0.52
N THR A 448 -11.87 -27.55 -0.79
CA THR A 448 -10.77 -27.21 0.13
C THR A 448 -10.70 -25.70 0.41
N LEU A 449 -10.87 -24.87 -0.62
CA LEU A 449 -10.85 -23.42 -0.44
C LEU A 449 -12.11 -22.93 0.27
N SER A 450 -13.27 -23.49 -0.07
CA SER A 450 -14.56 -23.23 0.59
C SER A 450 -14.46 -23.53 2.08
N ASP A 451 -13.92 -24.70 2.47
CA ASP A 451 -13.76 -25.07 3.86
C ASP A 451 -12.87 -24.09 4.62
N LYS A 452 -11.77 -23.64 4.01
CA LYS A 452 -10.90 -22.62 4.62
C LYS A 452 -11.60 -21.28 4.79
N ILE A 453 -12.34 -20.84 3.77
CA ILE A 453 -13.07 -19.55 3.80
C ILE A 453 -14.21 -19.59 4.80
N ASN A 454 -14.95 -20.68 4.92
CA ASN A 454 -16.01 -20.81 5.94
C ASN A 454 -15.46 -20.85 7.38
N ASN A 455 -14.18 -21.18 7.56
CA ASN A 455 -13.49 -21.20 8.85
C ASN A 455 -12.47 -20.04 8.97
N CYS A 456 -12.84 -18.85 8.50
CA CYS A 456 -11.95 -17.69 8.44
C CYS A 456 -11.90 -16.81 9.70
N SER A 457 -12.71 -17.08 10.72
CA SER A 457 -12.81 -16.20 11.89
C SER A 457 -11.46 -16.00 12.58
N GLY A 458 -11.07 -14.73 12.78
CA GLY A 458 -9.82 -14.33 13.44
C GLY A 458 -8.59 -14.36 12.53
N VAL A 459 -8.71 -14.69 11.25
CA VAL A 459 -7.57 -14.77 10.33
C VAL A 459 -6.91 -13.42 10.10
N THR A 460 -7.69 -12.33 10.08
CA THR A 460 -7.13 -10.98 9.97
C THR A 460 -6.27 -10.63 11.19
N GLU A 461 -6.74 -10.99 12.39
CA GLU A 461 -5.99 -10.79 13.64
C GLU A 461 -4.69 -11.61 13.66
N GLU A 462 -4.77 -12.88 13.27
CA GLU A 462 -3.60 -13.77 13.19
C GLU A 462 -2.53 -13.19 12.23
N MET A 463 -2.96 -12.75 11.05
CA MET A 463 -2.07 -12.14 10.06
C MET A 463 -1.50 -10.81 10.54
N TYR A 464 -2.33 -9.98 11.19
CA TYR A 464 -1.89 -8.74 11.84
C TYR A 464 -0.77 -9.03 12.83
N ASP A 465 -0.97 -9.97 13.77
CA ASP A 465 0.02 -10.30 14.80
C ASP A 465 1.34 -10.77 14.19
N ILE A 466 1.30 -11.61 13.16
CA ILE A 466 2.50 -12.09 12.47
C ILE A 466 3.27 -10.93 11.82
N MET A 467 2.58 -10.02 11.12
CA MET A 467 3.22 -8.92 10.40
C MET A 467 3.68 -7.79 11.35
N ASN A 468 2.93 -7.57 12.42
CA ASN A 468 3.17 -6.54 13.42
C ASN A 468 4.30 -6.93 14.41
N ASN A 469 4.57 -8.22 14.59
CA ASN A 469 5.63 -8.73 15.47
C ASN A 469 6.96 -8.98 14.72
N THR A 470 7.30 -8.06 13.82
CA THR A 470 8.57 -8.06 13.09
C THR A 470 9.46 -6.89 13.50
N ALA A 471 10.76 -6.93 13.17
CA ALA A 471 11.65 -5.78 13.40
C ALA A 471 11.17 -4.52 12.68
N GLN A 472 10.65 -4.65 11.46
CA GLN A 472 10.02 -3.57 10.71
C GLN A 472 8.76 -3.06 11.43
N GLY A 473 7.87 -3.95 11.88
CA GLY A 473 6.69 -3.58 12.66
C GLY A 473 7.03 -2.80 13.94
N ASN A 474 8.11 -3.18 14.64
CA ASN A 474 8.59 -2.45 15.81
C ASN A 474 9.16 -1.06 15.48
N ILE A 475 9.80 -0.88 14.32
CA ILE A 475 10.23 0.43 13.81
C ILE A 475 9.02 1.30 13.51
N GLU A 476 8.01 0.75 12.84
CA GLU A 476 6.78 1.49 12.53
C GLU A 476 6.03 1.89 13.81
N LYS A 477 5.91 1.00 14.82
CA LYS A 477 5.38 1.36 16.15
C LYS A 477 6.14 2.52 16.80
N LEU A 478 7.48 2.51 16.72
CA LEU A 478 8.29 3.59 17.26
C LEU A 478 8.06 4.91 16.50
N LYS A 479 8.01 4.86 15.18
CA LYS A 479 7.72 6.02 14.32
C LYS A 479 6.35 6.60 14.65
N SER A 480 5.35 5.72 14.79
CA SER A 480 3.99 6.05 15.18
C SER A 480 3.91 6.73 16.56
N LYS A 481 4.62 6.19 17.56
CA LYS A 481 4.74 6.81 18.90
C LYS A 481 5.45 8.17 18.86
N LEU A 482 6.49 8.32 18.04
CA LEU A 482 7.18 9.60 17.87
C LEU A 482 6.29 10.63 17.17
N GLU A 483 5.45 10.19 16.24
CA GLU A 483 4.45 11.03 15.60
C GLU A 483 3.41 11.53 16.62
N ALA A 484 2.82 10.62 17.41
CA ALA A 484 1.87 10.97 18.47
C ALA A 484 2.48 11.96 19.50
N LEU A 485 3.74 11.74 19.89
CA LEU A 485 4.46 12.70 20.74
C LEU A 485 4.69 14.05 20.04
N GLY A 486 5.02 14.02 18.74
CA GLY A 486 5.17 15.20 17.91
C GLY A 486 3.88 16.04 17.82
N ILE A 487 2.74 15.38 17.64
CA ILE A 487 1.40 15.98 17.63
C ILE A 487 1.14 16.69 18.98
N GLN A 488 1.27 15.98 20.09
CA GLN A 488 1.05 16.54 21.44
C GLN A 488 1.95 17.74 21.77
N LEU A 489 3.20 17.72 21.30
CA LEU A 489 4.14 18.84 21.47
C LEU A 489 3.82 20.00 20.53
N GLY A 490 3.48 19.71 19.27
CA GLY A 490 3.19 20.70 18.24
C GLY A 490 1.87 21.45 18.48
N GLU A 491 0.84 20.81 19.03
CA GLU A 491 -0.43 21.46 19.42
C GLU A 491 -0.23 22.62 20.40
N LYS A 492 0.71 22.48 21.33
CA LYS A 492 1.06 23.57 22.26
C LYS A 492 1.80 24.73 21.58
N LEU A 493 2.32 24.51 20.37
CA LEU A 493 3.08 25.47 19.57
C LEU A 493 2.25 26.08 18.42
N ILE A 494 1.24 25.36 17.91
CA ILE A 494 0.35 25.79 16.81
C ILE A 494 -0.24 27.19 17.02
N PRO A 495 -0.81 27.56 18.19
CA PRO A 495 -1.36 28.90 18.41
C PRO A 495 -0.33 30.02 18.23
N LYS A 496 0.96 29.75 18.50
CA LYS A 496 2.04 30.72 18.32
C LYS A 496 2.47 30.84 16.85
N VAL A 497 2.39 29.75 16.09
CA VAL A 497 2.63 29.73 14.64
C VAL A 497 1.51 30.48 13.92
N ASN A 498 0.24 30.24 14.25
CA ASN A 498 -0.89 30.96 13.65
C ASN A 498 -0.81 32.47 13.91
N ASN A 499 -0.49 32.88 15.15
CA ASN A 499 -0.24 34.29 15.48
C ASN A 499 0.93 34.93 14.69
N LEU A 500 1.94 34.15 14.32
CA LEU A 500 3.05 34.62 13.48
C LEU A 500 2.61 34.74 12.01
N ILE A 501 1.83 33.78 11.51
CA ILE A 501 1.25 33.80 10.17
C ILE A 501 0.30 35.00 10.02
N ASP A 502 -0.56 35.25 11.00
CA ASP A 502 -1.48 36.40 11.00
C ASP A 502 -0.73 37.74 11.01
N LYS A 503 0.36 37.84 11.77
CA LYS A 503 1.24 39.03 11.76
C LYS A 503 1.95 39.22 10.42
N LEU A 504 2.39 38.14 9.78
CA LEU A 504 2.99 38.18 8.44
C LEU A 504 1.96 38.52 7.37
N ARG A 505 0.73 38.04 7.50
CA ARG A 505 -0.39 38.35 6.61
C ARG A 505 -0.78 39.83 6.69
N ASN A 506 -0.85 40.39 7.90
CA ASN A 506 -1.05 41.82 8.15
C ASN A 506 0.11 42.73 7.70
N LEU A 507 1.26 42.15 7.31
CA LEU A 507 2.41 42.87 6.72
C LEU A 507 2.39 42.82 5.18
N ILE A 508 1.57 41.94 4.59
CA ILE A 508 1.43 41.73 3.15
C ILE A 508 0.13 42.36 2.62
N GLU A 509 -0.90 42.47 3.47
CA GLU A 509 -2.05 43.39 3.33
C GLU A 509 -1.64 44.83 3.65
#